data_AF-A0A960MAV2-F1
#
_entry.id   AF-A0A960MAV2-F1
#
_cell.length_a   1.000
_cell.length_b   1.000
_cell.length_c   1.000
_cell.angle_alpha   90.00
_cell.angle_beta   90.00
_cell.angle_gamma   90.00
#
_symmetry.space_group_name_H-M   'P 1'
#
loop_
_entity.id
_entity.type
_entity.pdbx_description
1 polymer ?
#
loop_
_entity_poly.entity_id
_entity_poly.type
_entity_poly.pdbx_seq_one_letter_code
_entity_poly.pdbx_strand_id
1 'polypeptide(L)'
;MKKFLLVPLISAALIFPLVGDEDTIRVDTAKTEQVSQPQQKLIDEILSDYRDGKYNNFLKSVDSSYKKKNKKWEYNSVLEERKKLSEMVSDYQGQKKGGFKKAIAALHEAQNQELVEVCVNNQNDKISSEVRDMIFFSPSAHEQASIDYVHSLSHKFKGDGATPLENKLINIDIEFWIKELSLGMTLTQGEISQETFQKQSLVLQMEKMKQMQKACKGELADKKIKSYIDTASEVLPKVKAASTTRQYLTALGRGKVAPKNDTEIQMQKIMANYLAKEDALVQKHFTTSEK
;
A
#
# COMPACT_ATOMS: atom_id res chain seq x y z
N MET A 1 -14.13 25.34 0.57
CA MET A 1 -14.59 23.94 0.62
C MET A 1 -13.47 23.04 0.09
N LYS A 2 -12.69 22.42 0.99
CA LYS A 2 -11.55 21.55 0.62
C LYS A 2 -12.09 20.13 0.40
N LYS A 3 -11.77 19.54 -0.75
CA LYS A 3 -12.18 18.18 -1.14
C LYS A 3 -11.30 17.18 -0.40
N PHE A 4 -11.88 16.38 0.50
CA PHE A 4 -11.21 15.24 1.11
C PHE A 4 -10.91 14.20 0.03
N LEU A 5 -9.63 14.04 -0.30
CA LEU A 5 -9.15 12.98 -1.17
C LEU A 5 -9.07 11.71 -0.33
N LEU A 6 -10.13 10.93 -0.39
CA LEU A 6 -10.04 9.51 -0.11
C LEU A 6 -9.17 8.88 -1.16
N VAL A 7 -7.95 8.59 -0.76
CA VAL A 7 -7.21 7.48 -1.33
C VAL A 7 -8.01 6.23 -0.95
N PRO A 8 -8.64 5.53 -1.91
CA PRO A 8 -9.11 4.20 -1.60
C PRO A 8 -7.85 3.38 -1.36
N LEU A 9 -7.55 3.12 -0.09
CA LEU A 9 -6.65 2.08 0.35
C LEU A 9 -7.31 0.73 0.00
N ILE A 10 -7.48 0.47 -1.30
CA ILE A 10 -7.48 -0.89 -1.83
C ILE A 10 -6.01 -1.33 -1.78
N SER A 11 -5.49 -1.47 -0.56
CA SER A 11 -4.63 -2.60 -0.26
C SER A 11 -5.55 -3.81 -0.21
N ALA A 12 -6.12 -4.16 -1.36
CA ALA A 12 -6.46 -5.54 -1.59
C ALA A 12 -5.12 -6.25 -1.41
N ALA A 13 -5.04 -7.02 -0.34
CA ALA A 13 -4.28 -8.24 -0.37
C ALA A 13 -4.61 -8.89 -1.72
N LEU A 14 -3.69 -8.79 -2.68
CA LEU A 14 -3.65 -9.70 -3.81
C LEU A 14 -3.23 -11.06 -3.25
N ILE A 15 -4.11 -11.65 -2.44
CA ILE A 15 -4.21 -13.10 -2.35
C ILE A 15 -4.97 -13.46 -3.61
N PHE A 16 -4.24 -13.75 -4.67
CA PHE A 16 -4.82 -14.50 -5.78
C PHE A 16 -5.27 -15.85 -5.22
N PRO A 17 -6.55 -16.24 -5.32
CA PRO A 17 -6.89 -17.64 -5.31
C PRO A 17 -6.35 -18.18 -6.64
N LEU A 18 -5.27 -18.96 -6.56
CA LEU A 18 -4.91 -19.89 -7.62
C LEU A 18 -6.14 -20.79 -7.82
N VAL A 19 -6.73 -20.68 -9.01
CA VAL A 19 -7.76 -21.61 -9.49
C VAL A 19 -7.15 -23.02 -9.45
N GLY A 20 -7.78 -23.91 -8.69
CA GLY A 20 -7.38 -25.30 -8.53
C GLY A 20 -8.36 -26.04 -7.63
N ASP A 21 -9.43 -26.53 -8.27
CA ASP A 21 -10.43 -27.51 -7.86
C ASP A 21 -11.28 -27.29 -6.58
N GLU A 22 -12.58 -27.41 -6.82
CA GLU A 22 -13.65 -27.58 -5.86
C GLU A 22 -13.37 -28.80 -4.93
N ASP A 23 -13.97 -28.74 -3.74
CA ASP A 23 -13.97 -29.74 -2.66
C ASP A 23 -12.80 -29.72 -1.67
N THR A 24 -12.86 -28.79 -0.71
CA THR A 24 -13.10 -29.16 0.70
C THR A 24 -13.28 -27.91 1.56
N ILE A 25 -14.52 -27.69 2.02
CA ILE A 25 -14.80 -26.85 3.18
C ILE A 25 -14.18 -27.56 4.40
N ARG A 26 -13.03 -27.10 4.86
CA ARG A 26 -12.55 -27.32 6.23
C ARG A 26 -12.45 -25.98 6.93
N VAL A 27 -13.38 -25.79 7.86
CA VAL A 27 -13.35 -24.78 8.90
C VAL A 27 -12.16 -25.11 9.80
N ASP A 28 -11.02 -24.46 9.58
CA ASP A 28 -9.87 -24.54 10.48
C ASP A 28 -9.55 -23.15 11.05
N THR A 29 -9.77 -23.05 12.36
CA THR A 29 -9.21 -22.13 13.36
C THR A 29 -8.56 -20.83 12.86
N ALA A 30 -9.12 -19.71 13.33
CA ALA A 30 -8.58 -18.36 13.20
C ALA A 30 -7.07 -18.31 13.51
N LYS A 31 -6.23 -18.37 12.47
CA LYS A 31 -4.84 -17.92 12.54
C LYS A 31 -4.89 -16.44 12.89
N THR A 32 -4.40 -16.09 14.07
CA THR A 32 -4.10 -14.71 14.45
C THR A 32 -3.15 -14.15 13.39
N GLU A 33 -3.64 -13.31 12.49
CA GLU A 33 -2.77 -12.54 11.60
C GLU A 33 -1.88 -11.67 12.50
N GLN A 34 -0.57 -11.91 12.47
CA GLN A 34 0.40 -11.02 13.12
C GLN A 34 0.42 -9.70 12.37
N VAL A 35 -0.46 -8.77 12.75
CA VAL A 35 -0.41 -7.40 12.25
C VAL A 35 0.54 -6.62 13.15
N SER A 36 1.65 -6.16 12.57
CA SER A 36 2.63 -5.35 13.28
C SER A 36 1.98 -4.08 13.84
N GLN A 37 2.39 -3.72 15.06
CA GLN A 37 1.96 -2.47 15.65
C GLN A 37 2.58 -1.27 14.93
N PRO A 38 1.92 -0.10 14.94
CA PRO A 38 2.52 1.16 14.56
C PRO A 38 3.64 1.43 15.55
N GLN A 39 4.88 1.25 15.11
CA GLN A 39 6.04 1.74 15.85
C GLN A 39 6.12 3.23 15.52
N GLN A 40 6.16 4.06 16.56
CA GLN A 40 5.99 5.53 16.54
C GLN A 40 6.93 6.29 15.56
N LYS A 41 7.87 5.57 14.93
CA LYS A 41 8.85 6.05 13.96
C LYS A 41 9.30 4.94 13.01
N LEU A 42 8.46 3.94 12.68
CA LEU A 42 8.87 2.83 11.81
C LEU A 42 9.47 3.35 10.50
N ILE A 43 8.83 4.35 9.89
CA ILE A 43 9.31 4.96 8.66
C ILE A 43 10.59 5.78 8.90
N ASP A 44 10.67 6.58 9.95
CA ASP A 44 11.87 7.36 10.26
C ASP A 44 13.08 6.48 10.59
N GLU A 45 12.86 5.39 11.34
CA GLU A 45 13.85 4.35 11.64
C GLU A 45 14.35 3.69 10.36
N ILE A 46 13.42 3.21 9.51
CA ILE A 46 13.79 2.60 8.23
C ILE A 46 14.50 3.61 7.31
N LEU A 47 14.05 4.88 7.28
CA LEU A 47 14.69 5.94 6.52
C LEU A 47 16.13 6.17 6.99
N SER A 48 16.35 6.22 8.31
CA SER A 48 17.68 6.34 8.90
C SER A 48 18.55 5.13 8.57
N ASP A 49 18.06 3.93 8.87
CA ASP A 49 18.75 2.66 8.66
C ASP A 49 19.10 2.43 7.17
N TYR A 50 18.22 2.86 6.27
CA TYR A 50 18.47 2.84 4.84
C TYR A 50 19.57 3.82 4.43
N ARG A 51 19.58 5.04 4.96
CA ARG A 51 20.64 6.04 4.71
C ARG A 51 21.99 5.58 5.26
N ASP A 52 21.97 4.92 6.41
CA ASP A 52 23.14 4.32 7.06
C ASP A 52 23.63 3.04 6.34
N GLY A 53 22.90 2.57 5.32
CA GLY A 53 23.28 1.41 4.53
C GLY A 53 23.05 0.07 5.23
N LYS A 54 22.28 0.02 6.33
CA LYS A 54 22.01 -1.22 7.08
C LYS A 54 21.30 -2.28 6.24
N TYR A 55 20.57 -1.86 5.21
CA TYR A 55 19.88 -2.77 4.28
C TYR A 55 20.69 -3.15 3.03
N ASN A 56 21.98 -2.77 2.93
CA ASN A 56 22.80 -3.04 1.75
C ASN A 56 22.90 -4.55 1.42
N ASN A 57 23.02 -5.40 2.43
CA ASN A 57 23.08 -6.86 2.23
C ASN A 57 21.76 -7.40 1.70
N PHE A 58 20.64 -6.93 2.24
CA PHE A 58 19.30 -7.26 1.74
C PHE A 58 19.13 -6.84 0.28
N LEU A 59 19.45 -5.58 -0.05
CA LEU A 59 19.32 -5.05 -1.41
C LEU A 59 20.19 -5.83 -2.42
N LYS A 60 21.43 -6.17 -2.06
CA LYS A 60 22.31 -7.01 -2.88
C LYS A 60 21.77 -8.42 -3.07
N SER A 61 21.22 -9.01 -2.03
CA SER A 61 20.62 -10.35 -2.07
C SER A 61 19.41 -10.38 -3.01
N VAL A 62 18.49 -9.42 -2.85
CA VAL A 62 17.31 -9.29 -3.71
C VAL A 62 17.69 -9.02 -5.16
N ASP A 63 18.68 -8.16 -5.42
CA ASP A 63 19.15 -7.89 -6.77
C ASP A 63 19.78 -9.13 -7.43
N SER A 64 20.54 -9.90 -6.67
CA SER A 64 21.12 -11.17 -7.12
C SER A 64 20.04 -12.22 -7.41
N SER A 65 19.02 -12.30 -6.56
CA SER A 65 17.86 -13.19 -6.73
C SER A 65 17.08 -12.81 -7.98
N TYR A 66 16.78 -11.52 -8.16
CA TYR A 66 16.14 -10.97 -9.35
C TYR A 66 16.94 -11.33 -10.61
N LYS A 67 18.25 -11.07 -10.66
CA LYS A 67 19.09 -11.40 -11.83
C LYS A 67 19.14 -12.90 -12.15
N LYS A 68 19.18 -13.76 -11.13
CA LYS A 68 19.14 -15.22 -11.30
C LYS A 68 17.78 -15.70 -11.83
N LYS A 69 16.69 -15.15 -11.30
CA LYS A 69 15.32 -15.46 -11.76
C LYS A 69 15.04 -14.89 -13.15
N ASN A 70 15.54 -13.70 -13.48
CA ASN A 70 15.49 -13.08 -14.80
C ASN A 70 16.13 -13.90 -15.92
N LYS A 71 17.06 -14.80 -15.57
CA LYS A 71 17.67 -15.74 -16.51
C LYS A 71 16.95 -17.09 -16.59
N LYS A 72 16.18 -17.47 -15.56
CA LYS A 72 15.53 -18.79 -15.43
C LYS A 72 14.05 -18.75 -15.76
N TRP A 73 13.39 -17.64 -15.47
CA TRP A 73 11.99 -17.41 -15.78
C TRP A 73 12.02 -16.82 -17.18
N GLU A 74 11.56 -17.55 -18.18
CA GLU A 74 11.18 -16.91 -19.44
C GLU A 74 9.96 -16.05 -19.10
N TYR A 75 10.22 -14.76 -18.82
CA TYR A 75 9.39 -13.78 -18.11
C TYR A 75 7.93 -13.60 -18.57
N ASN A 76 7.47 -14.35 -19.58
CA ASN A 76 6.23 -14.08 -20.26
C ASN A 76 5.00 -14.29 -19.37
N SER A 77 4.85 -15.38 -18.61
CA SER A 77 3.59 -15.62 -17.88
C SER A 77 3.26 -14.56 -16.82
N VAL A 78 4.22 -14.20 -15.97
CA VAL A 78 4.06 -13.19 -14.90
C VAL A 78 3.90 -11.78 -15.49
N LEU A 79 4.59 -11.50 -16.59
CA LEU A 79 4.41 -10.26 -17.33
C LEU A 79 3.03 -10.19 -18.02
N GLU A 80 2.54 -11.29 -18.57
CA GLU A 80 1.19 -11.40 -19.15
C GLU A 80 0.10 -11.26 -18.07
N GLU A 81 0.31 -11.77 -16.85
CA GLU A 81 -0.58 -11.51 -15.72
C GLU A 81 -0.64 -10.02 -15.38
N ARG A 82 0.51 -9.35 -15.33
CA ARG A 82 0.57 -7.90 -15.12
C ARG A 82 -0.12 -7.14 -16.26
N LYS A 83 0.03 -7.60 -17.49
CA LYS A 83 -0.66 -7.02 -18.65
C LYS A 83 -2.18 -7.17 -18.54
N LYS A 84 -2.69 -8.35 -18.17
CA LYS A 84 -4.12 -8.57 -17.91
C LYS A 84 -4.65 -7.68 -16.79
N LEU A 85 -3.91 -7.53 -15.69
CA LEU A 85 -4.28 -6.63 -14.60
C LEU A 85 -4.36 -5.16 -15.05
N SER A 86 -3.38 -4.74 -15.86
CA SER A 86 -3.35 -3.41 -16.47
C SER A 86 -4.60 -3.14 -17.33
N GLU A 87 -4.99 -4.09 -18.17
CA GLU A 87 -6.20 -4.02 -19.00
C GLU A 87 -7.48 -3.95 -18.13
N MET A 88 -7.61 -4.82 -17.11
CA MET A 88 -8.78 -4.83 -16.21
C MET A 88 -8.95 -3.53 -15.42
N VAL A 89 -7.85 -2.89 -14.98
CA VAL A 89 -7.92 -1.64 -14.23
C VAL A 89 -8.38 -0.48 -15.12
N SER A 90 -7.92 -0.44 -16.37
CA SER A 90 -8.38 0.54 -17.37
C SER A 90 -9.91 0.47 -17.53
N ASP A 91 -10.46 -0.75 -17.60
CA ASP A 91 -11.90 -0.97 -17.75
C ASP A 91 -12.69 -0.63 -16.47
N TYR A 92 -12.15 -0.93 -15.29
CA TYR A 92 -12.81 -0.69 -14.00
C TYR A 92 -12.87 0.80 -13.62
N GLN A 93 -11.88 1.61 -14.01
CA GLN A 93 -11.89 3.05 -13.75
C GLN A 93 -13.05 3.77 -14.46
N GLY A 94 -13.61 3.19 -15.52
CA GLY A 94 -14.78 3.70 -16.23
C GLY A 94 -16.13 3.55 -15.49
N GLN A 95 -16.21 2.72 -14.43
CA GLN A 95 -17.51 2.30 -13.86
C GLN A 95 -17.86 2.85 -12.46
N LYS A 96 -17.08 3.78 -11.89
CA LYS A 96 -17.35 4.24 -10.50
C LYS A 96 -18.56 5.18 -10.38
N LYS A 97 -19.68 4.61 -9.92
CA LYS A 97 -20.87 5.29 -9.40
C LYS A 97 -20.50 6.33 -8.34
N GLY A 98 -20.70 7.62 -8.64
CA GLY A 98 -20.33 8.73 -7.75
C GLY A 98 -20.99 8.71 -6.35
N GLY A 99 -22.10 7.98 -6.17
CA GLY A 99 -22.79 7.82 -4.89
C GLY A 99 -21.98 7.06 -3.84
N PHE A 100 -21.38 5.91 -4.21
CA PHE A 100 -20.57 5.10 -3.29
C PHE A 100 -19.34 5.89 -2.78
N LYS A 101 -18.64 6.58 -3.69
CA LYS A 101 -17.46 7.39 -3.35
C LYS A 101 -17.79 8.51 -2.35
N LYS A 102 -18.95 9.14 -2.46
CA LYS A 102 -19.40 10.17 -1.49
C LYS A 102 -19.80 9.55 -0.15
N ALA A 103 -20.46 8.40 -0.17
CA ALA A 103 -20.94 7.76 1.06
C ALA A 103 -19.79 7.19 1.89
N ILE A 104 -18.81 6.54 1.25
CA ILE A 104 -17.58 6.09 1.93
C ILE A 104 -16.78 7.30 2.45
N ALA A 105 -16.73 8.41 1.71
CA ALA A 105 -16.08 9.65 2.15
C ALA A 105 -16.59 10.15 3.49
N ALA A 106 -17.91 10.27 3.61
CA ALA A 106 -18.55 10.73 4.82
C ALA A 106 -18.29 9.76 5.99
N LEU A 107 -18.27 8.46 5.72
CA LEU A 107 -18.00 7.44 6.74
C LEU A 107 -16.57 7.55 7.30
N HIS A 108 -15.56 7.73 6.43
CA HIS A 108 -14.18 7.95 6.87
C HIS A 108 -14.01 9.26 7.64
N GLU A 109 -14.69 10.33 7.24
CA GLU A 109 -14.61 11.61 7.95
C GLU A 109 -15.19 11.51 9.36
N ALA A 110 -16.37 10.88 9.52
CA ALA A 110 -16.97 10.65 10.83
C ALA A 110 -16.06 9.80 11.73
N GLN A 111 -15.49 8.72 11.18
CA GLN A 111 -14.58 7.86 11.92
C GLN A 111 -13.27 8.57 12.32
N ASN A 112 -12.73 9.42 11.44
CA ASN A 112 -11.56 10.23 11.76
C ASN A 112 -11.84 11.22 12.90
N GLN A 113 -13.04 11.81 12.94
CA GLN A 113 -13.44 12.71 14.04
C GLN A 113 -13.47 11.98 15.38
N GLU A 114 -14.13 10.82 15.45
CA GLU A 114 -14.17 9.98 16.66
C GLU A 114 -12.75 9.58 17.13
N LEU A 115 -11.86 9.20 16.19
CA LEU A 115 -10.48 8.86 16.54
C LEU A 115 -9.67 10.06 17.05
N VAL A 116 -9.86 11.25 16.47
CA VAL A 116 -9.17 12.46 16.92
C VAL A 116 -9.56 12.80 18.36
N GLU A 117 -10.83 12.65 18.72
CA GLU A 117 -11.29 12.87 20.10
C GLU A 117 -10.57 11.95 21.10
N VAL A 118 -10.45 10.66 20.77
CA VAL A 118 -9.68 9.71 21.59
C VAL A 118 -8.22 10.15 21.72
N CYS A 119 -7.59 10.61 20.63
CA CYS A 119 -6.20 11.06 20.63
C CYS A 119 -6.00 12.33 21.46
N VAL A 120 -6.95 13.26 21.44
CA VAL A 120 -6.90 14.51 22.22
C VAL A 120 -7.03 14.24 23.72
N ASN A 121 -7.81 13.22 24.10
CA ASN A 121 -7.98 12.80 25.49
C ASN A 121 -6.82 11.94 26.01
N ASN A 122 -6.01 11.33 25.12
CA ASN A 122 -4.93 10.42 25.48
C ASN A 122 -3.60 10.81 24.80
N GLN A 123 -3.18 12.07 24.97
CA GLN A 123 -2.06 12.67 24.21
C GLN A 123 -0.70 12.01 24.48
N ASN A 124 -0.53 11.39 25.65
CA ASN A 124 0.73 10.76 26.05
C ASN A 124 0.90 9.34 25.49
N ASP A 125 -0.17 8.75 24.93
CA ASP A 125 -0.08 7.44 24.31
C ASP A 125 0.58 7.50 22.94
N LYS A 126 1.54 6.60 22.72
CA LYS A 126 2.32 6.54 21.47
C LYS A 126 1.43 6.41 20.23
N ILE A 127 0.38 5.59 20.34
CA ILE A 127 -0.58 5.36 19.25
C ILE A 127 -1.38 6.63 18.91
N SER A 128 -1.63 7.51 19.88
CA SER A 128 -2.37 8.75 19.66
C SER A 128 -1.63 9.72 18.74
N SER A 129 -0.29 9.75 18.79
CA SER A 129 0.53 10.54 17.85
C SER A 129 0.41 9.99 16.43
N GLU A 130 0.59 8.68 16.25
CA GLU A 130 0.51 8.02 14.93
C GLU A 130 -0.85 8.17 14.27
N VAL A 131 -1.92 8.04 15.06
CA VAL A 131 -3.29 8.18 14.57
C VAL A 131 -3.58 9.63 14.18
N ARG A 132 -3.10 10.61 14.96
CA ARG A 132 -3.20 12.03 14.57
C ARG A 132 -2.44 12.30 13.28
N ASP A 133 -1.20 11.85 13.17
CA ASP A 133 -0.38 12.07 11.96
C ASP A 133 -1.03 11.42 10.73
N MET A 134 -1.57 10.20 10.87
CA MET A 134 -2.35 9.54 9.83
C MET A 134 -3.59 10.36 9.40
N ILE A 135 -4.36 10.89 10.35
CA ILE A 135 -5.62 11.61 10.08
C ILE A 135 -5.36 12.98 9.45
N PHE A 136 -4.34 13.71 9.94
CA PHE A 136 -4.01 15.04 9.45
C PHE A 136 -3.09 15.03 8.23
N PHE A 137 -2.57 13.87 7.82
CA PHE A 137 -1.85 13.72 6.57
C PHE A 137 -2.81 13.90 5.38
N SER A 138 -2.74 15.07 4.75
CA SER A 138 -3.53 15.41 3.57
C SER A 138 -2.59 15.91 2.46
N PRO A 139 -2.29 15.06 1.45
CA PRO A 139 -1.51 15.48 0.30
C PRO A 139 -2.17 16.66 -0.40
N SER A 140 -1.38 17.67 -0.76
CA SER A 140 -1.79 18.70 -1.70
C SER A 140 -2.15 18.10 -3.06
N ALA A 141 -2.81 18.88 -3.91
CA ALA A 141 -3.21 18.41 -5.24
C ALA A 141 -2.02 17.93 -6.10
N HIS A 142 -0.85 18.58 -5.97
CA HIS A 142 0.36 18.17 -6.68
C HIS A 142 0.96 16.88 -6.10
N GLU A 143 1.00 16.75 -4.78
CA GLU A 143 1.48 15.54 -4.12
C GLU A 143 0.60 14.34 -4.47
N GLN A 144 -0.73 14.52 -4.47
CA GLN A 144 -1.66 13.47 -4.92
C GLN A 144 -1.43 13.11 -6.38
N ALA A 145 -1.33 14.09 -7.28
CA ALA A 145 -1.06 13.82 -8.70
C ALA A 145 0.28 13.09 -8.92
N SER A 146 1.27 13.35 -8.06
CA SER A 146 2.58 12.68 -8.10
C SER A 146 2.48 11.23 -7.63
N ILE A 147 1.73 10.97 -6.55
CA ILE A 147 1.43 9.62 -6.07
C ILE A 147 0.67 8.84 -7.15
N ASP A 148 -0.37 9.45 -7.72
CA ASP A 148 -1.21 8.85 -8.75
C ASP A 148 -0.38 8.54 -10.01
N TYR A 149 0.54 9.42 -10.39
CA TYR A 149 1.46 9.16 -11.52
C TYR A 149 2.33 7.93 -11.26
N VAL A 150 3.01 7.86 -10.11
CA VAL A 150 3.86 6.69 -9.78
C VAL A 150 3.03 5.42 -9.72
N HIS A 151 1.84 5.47 -9.13
CA HIS A 151 0.92 4.33 -9.10
C HIS A 151 0.46 3.95 -10.51
N SER A 152 0.21 4.91 -11.41
CA SER A 152 -0.18 4.60 -12.79
C SER A 152 0.85 3.74 -13.53
N LEU A 153 2.14 3.83 -13.18
CA LEU A 153 3.19 3.01 -13.79
C LEU A 153 3.03 1.50 -13.48
N SER A 154 2.40 1.14 -12.36
CA SER A 154 2.12 -0.27 -12.05
C SER A 154 1.05 -0.87 -12.96
N HIS A 155 0.22 -0.01 -13.55
CA HIS A 155 -0.82 -0.35 -14.53
C HIS A 155 -0.33 -0.18 -15.97
N LYS A 156 0.99 -0.19 -16.19
CA LYS A 156 1.59 -0.12 -17.53
C LYS A 156 2.50 -1.31 -17.75
N PHE A 157 2.53 -1.75 -19.01
CA PHE A 157 3.40 -2.79 -19.51
C PHE A 157 4.60 -2.20 -20.26
N LYS A 158 5.62 -3.04 -20.48
CA LYS A 158 6.84 -2.64 -21.19
C LYS A 158 6.50 -2.20 -22.62
N GLY A 159 6.81 -0.95 -22.96
CA GLY A 159 6.51 -0.36 -24.27
C GLY A 159 5.35 0.64 -24.23
N ASP A 160 4.52 0.62 -23.20
CA ASP A 160 3.33 1.48 -23.08
C ASP A 160 3.66 2.94 -22.72
N GLY A 161 4.93 3.25 -22.45
CA GLY A 161 5.36 4.60 -22.13
C GLY A 161 5.27 5.51 -23.36
N ALA A 162 4.70 6.70 -23.17
CA ALA A 162 4.61 7.74 -24.19
C ALA A 162 6.00 8.34 -24.54
N THR A 163 6.98 8.19 -23.66
CA THR A 163 8.34 8.69 -23.85
C THR A 163 9.38 7.61 -23.51
N PRO A 164 10.62 7.73 -24.02
CA PRO A 164 11.73 6.85 -23.61
C PRO A 164 11.98 6.89 -22.10
N LEU A 165 11.83 8.07 -21.46
CA LEU A 165 11.93 8.21 -20.01
C LEU A 165 10.83 7.43 -19.30
N GLU A 166 9.58 7.57 -19.72
CA GLU A 166 8.47 6.84 -19.11
C GLU A 166 8.63 5.33 -19.25
N ASN A 167 9.05 4.83 -20.41
CA ASN A 167 9.37 3.42 -20.60
C ASN A 167 10.50 2.95 -19.66
N LYS A 168 11.50 3.80 -19.38
CA LYS A 168 12.53 3.50 -18.39
C LYS A 168 11.97 3.41 -16.97
N LEU A 169 11.04 4.29 -16.60
CA LEU A 169 10.36 4.25 -15.30
C LEU A 169 9.45 3.03 -15.16
N ILE A 170 8.74 2.63 -16.22
CA ILE A 170 7.93 1.40 -16.25
C ILE A 170 8.82 0.17 -16.04
N ASN A 171 9.98 0.10 -16.69
CA ASN A 171 10.91 -1.02 -16.49
C ASN A 171 11.42 -1.11 -15.04
N ILE A 172 11.71 0.04 -14.41
CA ILE A 172 12.07 0.10 -12.99
C ILE A 172 10.89 -0.41 -12.14
N ASP A 173 9.66 0.02 -12.42
CA ASP A 173 8.48 -0.45 -11.69
C ASP A 173 8.31 -1.98 -11.79
N ILE A 174 8.43 -2.54 -12.99
CA ILE A 174 8.37 -3.99 -13.23
C ILE A 174 9.45 -4.75 -12.45
N GLU A 175 10.69 -4.26 -12.47
CA GLU A 175 11.78 -4.85 -11.70
C GLU A 175 11.43 -4.94 -10.21
N PHE A 176 10.97 -3.83 -9.63
CA PHE A 176 10.66 -3.77 -8.21
C PHE A 176 9.40 -4.56 -7.83
N TRP A 177 8.41 -4.63 -8.71
CA TRP A 177 7.25 -5.50 -8.52
C TRP A 177 7.67 -6.98 -8.41
N ILE A 178 8.58 -7.45 -9.25
CA ILE A 178 9.10 -8.84 -9.18
C ILE A 178 9.94 -9.07 -7.91
N LYS A 179 10.70 -8.04 -7.49
CA LYS A 179 11.44 -8.08 -6.22
C LYS A 179 10.48 -8.20 -5.03
N GLU A 180 9.37 -7.46 -5.04
CA GLU A 180 8.32 -7.58 -4.01
C GLU A 180 7.60 -8.93 -4.04
N LEU A 181 7.27 -9.49 -5.20
CA LEU A 181 6.71 -10.85 -5.30
C LEU A 181 7.67 -11.89 -4.69
N SER A 182 8.97 -11.75 -4.97
CA SER A 182 9.98 -12.63 -4.37
C SER A 182 10.03 -12.51 -2.85
N LEU A 183 9.95 -11.29 -2.32
CA LEU A 183 9.87 -11.04 -0.89
C LEU A 183 8.58 -11.63 -0.27
N GLY A 184 7.45 -11.53 -0.97
CA GLY A 184 6.19 -12.13 -0.55
C GLY A 184 6.24 -13.66 -0.48
N MET A 185 6.92 -14.32 -1.44
CA MET A 185 7.13 -15.78 -1.37
C MET A 185 7.92 -16.20 -0.14
N THR A 186 9.00 -15.48 0.20
CA THR A 186 9.81 -15.70 1.41
C THR A 186 8.97 -15.57 2.69
N LEU A 187 8.05 -14.61 2.74
CA LEU A 187 7.08 -14.48 3.85
C LEU A 187 6.15 -15.70 3.92
N THR A 188 5.53 -16.10 2.80
CA THR A 188 4.60 -17.25 2.76
C THR A 188 5.28 -18.56 3.15
N GLN A 189 6.57 -18.70 2.85
CA GLN A 189 7.39 -19.84 3.23
C GLN A 189 7.84 -19.81 4.71
N GLY A 190 7.54 -18.73 5.43
CA GLY A 190 7.91 -18.58 6.85
C GLY A 190 9.39 -18.28 7.07
N GLU A 191 10.14 -17.92 6.04
CA GLU A 191 11.58 -17.62 6.14
C GLU A 191 11.84 -16.25 6.80
N ILE A 192 10.86 -15.34 6.74
CA ILE A 192 10.90 -14.03 7.40
C ILE A 192 9.61 -13.76 8.17
N SER A 193 9.70 -12.95 9.23
CA SER A 193 8.52 -12.47 9.97
C SER A 193 7.75 -11.41 9.19
N GLN A 194 6.48 -11.19 9.55
CA GLN A 194 5.67 -10.11 8.99
C GLN A 194 6.32 -8.73 9.18
N GLU A 195 6.92 -8.48 10.35
CA GLU A 195 7.64 -7.24 10.63
C GLU A 195 8.84 -7.06 9.68
N THR A 196 9.61 -8.13 9.46
CA THR A 196 10.74 -8.11 8.53
C THR A 196 10.27 -7.86 7.10
N PHE A 197 9.19 -8.50 6.67
CA PHE A 197 8.57 -8.27 5.37
C PHE A 197 8.17 -6.81 5.17
N GLN A 198 7.50 -6.20 6.15
CA GLN A 198 7.08 -4.80 6.08
C GLN A 198 8.28 -3.85 5.97
N LYS A 199 9.31 -4.04 6.80
CA LYS A 199 10.56 -3.25 6.76
C LYS A 199 11.25 -3.38 5.41
N GLN A 200 11.36 -4.60 4.89
CA GLN A 200 12.04 -4.88 3.61
C GLN A 200 11.24 -4.39 2.40
N SER A 201 9.90 -4.48 2.39
CA SER A 201 9.05 -3.91 1.33
C SER A 201 9.18 -2.39 1.28
N LEU A 202 9.22 -1.73 2.44
CA LEU A 202 9.49 -0.30 2.55
C LEU A 202 10.84 0.09 1.94
N VAL A 203 11.89 -0.66 2.25
CA VAL A 203 13.23 -0.46 1.69
C VAL A 203 13.24 -0.64 0.16
N LEU A 204 12.51 -1.63 -0.37
CA LEU A 204 12.36 -1.81 -1.82
C LEU A 204 11.67 -0.61 -2.47
N GLN A 205 10.61 -0.08 -1.86
CA GLN A 205 9.93 1.11 -2.36
C GLN A 205 10.84 2.35 -2.36
N MET A 206 11.68 2.51 -1.32
CA MET A 206 12.66 3.60 -1.28
C MET A 206 13.74 3.46 -2.37
N GLU A 207 14.28 2.26 -2.56
CA GLU A 207 15.28 2.02 -3.60
C GLU A 207 14.67 2.20 -5.01
N LYS A 208 13.41 1.79 -5.22
CA LYS A 208 12.65 2.06 -6.45
C LYS A 208 12.61 3.56 -6.75
N MET A 209 12.18 4.37 -5.79
CA MET A 209 12.09 5.82 -5.96
C MET A 209 13.46 6.44 -6.26
N LYS A 210 14.51 6.01 -5.55
CA LYS A 210 15.89 6.44 -5.81
C LYS A 210 16.35 6.10 -7.23
N GLN A 211 16.00 4.91 -7.75
CA GLN A 211 16.32 4.55 -9.14
C GLN A 211 15.52 5.38 -10.15
N MET A 212 14.24 5.65 -9.89
CA MET A 212 13.42 6.53 -10.72
C MET A 212 13.97 7.97 -10.75
N GLN A 213 14.40 8.51 -9.60
CA GLN A 213 15.04 9.82 -9.52
C GLN A 213 16.33 9.86 -10.34
N LYS A 214 17.18 8.83 -10.23
CA LYS A 214 18.39 8.71 -11.06
C LYS A 214 18.06 8.68 -12.55
N ALA A 215 17.00 7.97 -12.96
CA ALA A 215 16.56 7.93 -14.35
C ALA A 215 16.12 9.32 -14.86
N CYS A 216 15.58 10.17 -13.99
CA CYS A 216 15.14 11.53 -14.32
C CYS A 216 16.25 12.60 -14.33
N LYS A 217 17.53 12.25 -14.12
CA LYS A 217 18.66 13.22 -14.13
C LYS A 217 19.27 13.47 -15.52
N GLY A 218 18.79 12.82 -16.58
CA GLY A 218 19.34 12.96 -17.93
C GLY A 218 18.97 14.27 -18.65
N GLU A 219 19.74 14.66 -19.66
CA GLU A 219 19.60 15.92 -20.41
C GLU A 219 18.27 16.09 -21.17
N LEU A 220 17.53 15.00 -21.41
CA LEU A 220 16.20 14.98 -22.05
C LEU A 220 15.06 14.67 -21.06
N ALA A 221 15.28 14.88 -19.75
CA ALA A 221 14.26 14.56 -18.76
C ALA A 221 13.04 15.49 -18.88
N ASP A 222 11.87 14.89 -19.11
CA ASP A 222 10.58 15.59 -19.02
C ASP A 222 10.46 16.23 -17.62
N LYS A 223 10.41 17.57 -17.59
CA LYS A 223 10.37 18.36 -16.36
C LYS A 223 9.18 17.99 -15.47
N LYS A 224 8.04 17.66 -16.08
CA LYS A 224 6.82 17.28 -15.36
C LYS A 224 6.96 15.91 -14.72
N ILE A 225 7.45 14.92 -15.49
CA ILE A 225 7.73 13.57 -14.96
C ILE A 225 8.74 13.66 -13.82
N LYS A 226 9.82 14.41 -14.00
CA LYS A 226 10.82 14.63 -12.94
C LYS A 226 10.19 15.22 -11.68
N SER A 227 9.36 16.27 -11.82
CA SER A 227 8.65 16.89 -10.69
C SER A 227 7.79 15.88 -9.93
N TYR A 228 7.08 15.00 -10.64
CA TYR A 228 6.26 13.96 -10.01
C TYR A 228 7.11 12.91 -9.28
N ILE A 229 8.20 12.45 -9.90
CA ILE A 229 9.08 11.46 -9.27
C ILE A 229 9.76 12.03 -8.02
N ASP A 230 10.25 13.27 -8.08
CA ASP A 230 10.88 13.94 -6.94
C ASP A 230 9.87 14.13 -5.80
N THR A 231 8.69 14.69 -6.10
CA THR A 231 7.62 14.89 -5.10
C THR A 231 7.16 13.56 -4.49
N ALA A 232 6.93 12.53 -5.32
CA ALA A 232 6.50 11.22 -4.82
C ALA A 232 7.57 10.57 -3.94
N SER A 233 8.87 10.80 -4.20
CA SER A 233 9.94 10.23 -3.38
C SER A 233 9.93 10.73 -1.93
N GLU A 234 9.46 11.96 -1.72
CA GLU A 234 9.36 12.59 -0.40
C GLU A 234 8.06 12.22 0.32
N VAL A 235 6.97 12.04 -0.44
CA VAL A 235 5.63 11.88 0.12
C VAL A 235 5.24 10.41 0.33
N LEU A 236 5.67 9.49 -0.54
CA LEU A 236 5.31 8.07 -0.45
C LEU A 236 5.69 7.41 0.89
N PRO A 237 6.84 7.71 1.53
CA PRO A 237 7.12 7.22 2.87
C PRO A 237 6.05 7.62 3.91
N LYS A 238 5.55 8.87 3.84
CA LYS A 238 4.49 9.37 4.73
C LYS A 238 3.14 8.70 4.46
N VAL A 239 2.81 8.49 3.18
CA VAL A 239 1.62 7.71 2.77
C VAL A 239 1.68 6.31 3.37
N LYS A 240 2.86 5.68 3.32
CA LYS A 240 3.04 4.33 3.85
C LYS A 240 3.00 4.28 5.39
N ALA A 241 3.52 5.30 6.07
CA ALA A 241 3.33 5.46 7.52
C ALA A 241 1.84 5.46 7.89
N ALA A 242 1.09 6.37 7.26
CA ALA A 242 -0.36 6.51 7.47
C ALA A 242 -1.10 5.20 7.15
N SER A 243 -0.72 4.52 6.06
CA SER A 243 -1.29 3.22 5.69
C SER A 243 -1.03 2.13 6.74
N THR A 244 0.17 2.06 7.32
CA THR A 244 0.50 1.07 8.36
C THR A 244 -0.34 1.31 9.61
N THR A 245 -0.47 2.57 10.04
CA THR A 245 -1.34 2.94 11.17
C THR A 245 -2.80 2.58 10.89
N ARG A 246 -3.30 2.84 9.67
CA ARG A 246 -4.64 2.44 9.26
C ARG A 246 -4.84 0.92 9.31
N GLN A 247 -3.87 0.15 8.80
CA GLN A 247 -3.93 -1.32 8.81
C GLN A 247 -3.98 -1.86 10.24
N TYR A 248 -3.19 -1.30 11.16
CA TYR A 248 -3.27 -1.66 12.57
C TYR A 248 -4.63 -1.38 13.17
N LEU A 249 -5.16 -0.18 12.97
CA LEU A 249 -6.49 0.20 13.46
C LEU A 249 -7.58 -0.72 12.91
N THR A 250 -7.51 -1.09 11.63
CA THR A 250 -8.42 -2.07 11.04
C THR A 250 -8.27 -3.44 11.69
N ALA A 251 -7.03 -3.91 11.93
CA ALA A 251 -6.79 -5.19 12.59
C ALA A 251 -7.31 -5.20 14.04
N LEU A 252 -7.13 -4.08 14.74
CA LEU A 252 -7.66 -3.85 16.08
C LEU A 252 -9.20 -3.92 16.07
N GLY A 253 -9.85 -3.18 15.17
CA GLY A 253 -11.32 -3.18 15.00
C GLY A 253 -11.90 -4.53 14.60
N ARG A 254 -11.14 -5.34 13.84
CA ARG A 254 -11.51 -6.73 13.49
C ARG A 254 -11.20 -7.74 14.60
N GLY A 255 -10.62 -7.32 15.72
CA GLY A 255 -10.19 -8.22 16.79
C GLY A 255 -9.03 -9.15 16.42
N LYS A 256 -8.32 -8.88 15.32
CA LYS A 256 -7.11 -9.63 14.92
C LYS A 256 -5.91 -9.29 15.81
N VAL A 257 -5.93 -8.11 16.43
CA VAL A 257 -4.95 -7.68 17.44
C VAL A 257 -5.70 -7.30 18.71
N ALA A 258 -5.18 -7.76 19.87
CA ALA A 258 -5.72 -7.38 21.17
C ALA A 258 -5.25 -5.97 21.56
N PRO A 259 -6.15 -5.12 22.10
CA PRO A 259 -5.77 -3.81 22.60
C PRO A 259 -4.82 -3.95 23.80
N LYS A 260 -3.83 -3.07 23.89
CA LYS A 260 -2.80 -3.09 24.94
C LYS A 260 -3.03 -2.09 26.07
N ASN A 261 -3.92 -1.12 25.87
CA ASN A 261 -4.23 -0.06 26.82
C ASN A 261 -5.65 0.47 26.58
N ASP A 262 -6.12 1.32 27.48
CA ASP A 262 -7.49 1.88 27.44
C ASP A 262 -7.76 2.70 26.17
N THR A 263 -6.74 3.39 25.65
CA THR A 263 -6.81 4.13 24.39
C THR A 263 -7.09 3.21 23.22
N GLU A 264 -6.37 2.10 23.11
CA GLU A 264 -6.61 1.09 22.07
C GLU A 264 -7.95 0.38 22.24
N ILE A 265 -8.46 0.20 23.47
CA ILE A 265 -9.83 -0.32 23.69
C ILE A 265 -10.87 0.64 23.10
N GLN A 266 -10.70 1.96 23.26
CA GLN A 266 -11.59 2.95 22.68
C GLN A 266 -11.49 2.97 21.15
N MET A 267 -10.27 2.98 20.61
CA MET A 267 -10.02 2.91 19.16
C MET A 267 -10.59 1.64 18.53
N GLN A 268 -10.48 0.49 19.22
CA GLN A 268 -11.07 -0.77 18.77
C GLN A 268 -12.58 -0.64 18.55
N LYS A 269 -13.30 -0.06 19.52
CA LYS A 269 -14.77 0.12 19.44
C LYS A 269 -15.16 1.01 18.26
N ILE A 270 -14.45 2.13 18.07
CA ILE A 270 -14.67 3.06 16.95
C ILE A 270 -14.45 2.33 15.62
N MET A 271 -13.32 1.62 15.49
CA MET A 271 -12.97 0.90 14.28
C MET A 271 -13.93 -0.25 13.98
N ALA A 272 -14.37 -1.00 14.98
CA ALA A 272 -15.37 -2.07 14.80
C ALA A 272 -16.70 -1.53 14.26
N ASN A 273 -17.18 -0.40 14.80
CA ASN A 273 -18.40 0.26 14.31
C ASN A 273 -18.23 0.80 12.88
N TYR A 274 -17.09 1.41 12.58
CA TYR A 274 -16.75 1.86 11.23
C TYR A 274 -16.77 0.71 10.22
N LEU A 275 -16.10 -0.40 10.52
CA LEU A 275 -16.00 -1.56 9.63
C LEU A 275 -17.37 -2.19 9.35
N ALA A 276 -18.22 -2.30 10.37
CA ALA A 276 -19.60 -2.79 10.18
C ALA A 276 -20.42 -1.90 9.22
N LYS A 277 -20.26 -0.57 9.32
CA LYS A 277 -20.91 0.39 8.41
C LYS A 277 -20.32 0.33 7.00
N GLU A 278 -19.01 0.14 6.88
CA GLU A 278 -18.31 -0.04 5.61
C GLU A 278 -18.80 -1.29 4.88
N ASP A 279 -18.86 -2.43 5.57
CA ASP A 279 -19.33 -3.71 5.00
C ASP A 279 -20.78 -3.60 4.51
N ALA A 280 -21.66 -2.98 5.30
CA ALA A 280 -23.05 -2.74 4.90
C ALA A 280 -23.16 -1.84 3.65
N LEU A 281 -22.28 -0.84 3.54
CA LEU A 281 -22.24 0.10 2.41
C LEU A 281 -21.68 -0.57 1.14
N VAL A 282 -20.68 -1.45 1.28
CA VAL A 282 -20.17 -2.29 0.17
C VAL A 282 -21.28 -3.22 -0.33
N GLN A 283 -21.96 -3.94 0.56
CA GLN A 283 -23.09 -4.79 0.19
C GLN A 283 -24.18 -4.00 -0.55
N LYS A 284 -24.61 -2.85 -0.02
CA LYS A 284 -25.64 -2.03 -0.66
C LYS A 284 -25.31 -1.61 -2.10
N HIS A 285 -24.03 -1.38 -2.41
CA HIS A 285 -23.61 -0.83 -3.71
C HIS A 285 -23.09 -1.87 -4.71
N PHE A 286 -22.65 -3.04 -4.22
CA PHE A 286 -22.01 -4.07 -5.05
C PHE A 286 -22.67 -5.45 -4.97
N THR A 287 -23.53 -5.75 -3.99
CA THR A 287 -24.43 -6.91 -4.07
C THR A 287 -25.78 -6.48 -4.66
N THR A 288 -25.82 -6.46 -5.99
CA THR A 288 -27.06 -6.55 -6.79
C THR A 288 -26.66 -7.16 -8.15
N SER A 289 -26.32 -8.44 -8.15
CA SER A 289 -26.20 -9.25 -9.38
C SER A 289 -26.56 -10.71 -9.14
N GLU A 290 -27.70 -10.97 -8.52
CA GLU A 290 -28.42 -12.24 -8.67
C GLU A 290 -29.92 -11.94 -8.57
N LYS A 291 -30.51 -11.50 -9.69
CA LYS A 291 -31.89 -11.80 -10.11
C LYS A 291 -31.99 -11.65 -11.61
#